data_AF-A0A9Q3W030-F1
#
_entry.id   AF-A0A9Q3W030-F1
#
_cell.length_a   1.000
_cell.length_b   1.000
_cell.length_c   1.000
_cell.angle_alpha   90.00
_cell.angle_beta   90.00
_cell.angle_gamma   90.00
#
_symmetry.space_group_name_H-M   'P 1'
#
loop_
_entity.id
_entity.type
_entity.pdbx_description
1 polymer ?
#
loop_
_entity_poly.entity_id
_entity_poly.type
_entity_poly.pdbx_seq_one_letter_code
_entity_poly.pdbx_strand_id
1 'polypeptide(L)'
;MLIPTTAQHLTAQQRCDTYHCWAVAYPLHETRAIPLGSHGAASPRLALRWMRERASHVTDQLDAAYAQPGRYWLTDEAEHERALAYLATGTAYQLTLYDETTRYVLTACPSGGTA
;
A
#
# COMPACT_ATOMS: atom_id res chain seq x y z
N MET A 1 -21.81 -39.25 16.75
CA MET A 1 -21.94 -38.30 15.62
C MET A 1 -21.14 -37.06 15.97
N LEU A 2 -20.04 -36.79 15.28
CA LEU A 2 -19.21 -35.60 15.46
C LEU A 2 -19.13 -34.89 14.11
N ILE A 3 -19.54 -33.63 14.08
CA ILE A 3 -19.56 -32.76 12.91
C ILE A 3 -18.12 -32.26 12.70
N PRO A 4 -17.52 -32.36 11.51
CA PRO A 4 -16.22 -31.75 11.27
C PRO A 4 -16.37 -30.23 11.23
N THR A 5 -15.68 -29.55 12.15
CA THR A 5 -15.55 -28.09 12.16
C THR A 5 -14.85 -27.65 10.87
N THR A 6 -15.52 -26.78 10.12
CA THR A 6 -15.08 -26.13 8.88
C THR A 6 -13.86 -25.24 9.12
N ALA A 7 -12.68 -25.85 9.27
CA ALA A 7 -11.38 -25.17 9.32
C ALA A 7 -10.64 -25.24 7.97
N GLN A 8 -11.36 -25.37 6.84
CA GLN A 8 -10.78 -25.55 5.51
C GLN A 8 -11.26 -24.53 4.47
N HIS A 9 -11.98 -23.47 4.87
CA HIS A 9 -12.50 -22.46 3.94
C HIS A 9 -11.73 -21.12 3.99
N LEU A 10 -10.48 -21.12 4.49
CA LEU A 10 -9.62 -19.93 4.49
C LEU A 10 -8.40 -20.06 3.56
N THR A 11 -8.18 -21.24 2.95
CA THR A 11 -7.04 -21.47 2.06
C THR A 11 -7.37 -21.39 0.57
N ALA A 12 -8.65 -21.28 0.20
CA ALA A 12 -9.09 -21.16 -1.20
C ALA A 12 -9.23 -19.70 -1.69
N GLN A 13 -9.26 -18.71 -0.79
CA GLN A 13 -9.48 -17.31 -1.16
C GLN A 13 -8.17 -16.50 -1.31
N GLN A 14 -7.03 -17.11 -1.01
CA GLN A 14 -5.73 -16.45 -0.94
C GLN A 14 -4.87 -16.68 -2.20
N ARG A 15 -5.52 -16.66 -3.37
CA ARG A 15 -4.87 -16.90 -4.68
C ARG A 15 -5.23 -15.89 -5.78
N CYS A 16 -5.89 -14.76 -5.49
CA CYS A 16 -6.28 -13.82 -6.56
C CYS A 16 -5.85 -12.36 -6.36
N ASP A 17 -4.82 -12.11 -5.56
CA ASP A 17 -4.21 -10.78 -5.45
C ASP A 17 -2.76 -10.85 -5.95
N THR A 18 -2.57 -10.61 -7.25
CA THR A 18 -1.25 -10.56 -7.91
C THR A 18 -0.37 -9.47 -7.32
N TYR A 19 -0.96 -8.46 -6.68
CA TYR A 19 -0.27 -7.39 -5.99
C TYR A 19 -0.83 -7.23 -4.58
N HIS A 20 0.04 -7.04 -3.61
CA HIS A 20 -0.31 -6.69 -2.25
C HIS A 20 0.10 -5.25 -1.97
N CYS A 21 -0.85 -4.45 -1.49
CA CYS A 21 -0.62 -3.06 -1.12
C CYS A 21 -0.93 -2.86 0.36
N TRP A 22 -0.11 -2.07 1.04
CA TRP A 22 -0.33 -1.73 2.44
C TRP A 22 0.26 -0.37 2.79
N ALA A 23 -0.25 0.20 3.88
CA ALA A 23 0.18 1.49 4.40
C ALA A 23 0.36 1.38 5.92
N VAL A 24 1.44 1.98 6.43
CA VAL A 24 1.81 1.91 7.84
C VAL A 24 2.38 3.25 8.28
N ALA A 25 1.93 3.73 9.43
CA ALA A 25 2.58 4.82 10.16
C ALA A 25 3.60 4.25 11.15
N TYR A 26 4.78 4.86 11.18
CA TYR A 26 5.85 4.58 12.12
C TYR A 26 6.11 5.85 12.95
N PRO A 27 5.42 6.01 14.10
CA PRO A 27 5.71 7.10 15.01
C PRO A 27 7.11 6.92 15.62
N LEU A 28 7.89 7.99 15.73
CA LEU A 28 9.27 8.01 16.23
C LEU A 28 9.36 7.72 17.73
N HIS A 29 8.29 8.02 18.47
CA HIS A 29 8.25 7.89 19.94
C HIS A 29 7.41 6.70 20.40
N GLU A 30 6.90 5.88 19.48
CA GLU A 30 6.15 4.68 19.79
C GLU A 30 6.87 3.43 19.29
N THR A 31 6.79 2.35 20.05
CA THR A 31 7.38 1.06 19.66
C THR A 31 6.54 0.32 18.63
N ARG A 32 5.28 0.72 18.41
CA ARG A 32 4.34 -0.01 17.57
C ARG A 32 4.06 0.75 16.28
N ALA A 33 4.23 0.04 15.16
CA ALA A 33 3.76 0.51 13.87
C ALA A 33 2.23 0.42 13.79
N ILE A 34 1.59 1.44 13.21
CA ILE A 34 0.13 1.56 13.12
C ILE A 34 -0.29 1.23 11.67
N PRO A 35 -0.99 0.11 11.41
CA PRO A 35 -1.49 -0.20 10.08
C PRO A 35 -2.58 0.80 9.68
N LEU A 36 -2.41 1.41 8.51
CA LEU A 36 -3.36 2.38 7.94
C LEU A 36 -4.29 1.72 6.92
N GLY A 37 -3.96 0.51 6.46
CA GLY A 37 -4.81 -0.30 5.60
C GLY A 37 -4.00 -1.21 4.68
N SER A 38 -4.67 -2.20 4.12
CA SER A 38 -4.10 -3.11 3.12
C SER A 38 -5.13 -3.44 2.04
N HIS A 39 -4.66 -3.78 0.85
CA HIS A 39 -5.51 -4.13 -0.29
C HIS A 39 -4.79 -5.10 -1.22
N GLY A 40 -5.54 -6.09 -1.69
CA GLY A 40 -5.12 -6.95 -2.77
C GLY A 40 -5.58 -6.40 -4.11
N ALA A 41 -4.70 -6.42 -5.11
CA ALA A 41 -4.99 -5.89 -6.44
C ALA A 41 -4.63 -6.89 -7.54
N ALA A 42 -5.49 -6.99 -8.55
CA ALA A 42 -5.30 -7.91 -9.67
C ALA A 42 -4.36 -7.35 -10.78
N SER A 43 -3.94 -6.09 -10.70
CA SER A 43 -3.07 -5.46 -11.72
C SER A 43 -2.23 -4.30 -11.18
N PRO A 44 -1.12 -3.92 -11.85
CA PRO A 44 -0.33 -2.74 -11.50
C PRO A 44 -1.14 -1.46 -11.41
N ARG A 45 -2.10 -1.26 -12.33
CA ARG A 45 -2.93 -0.06 -12.38
C ARG A 45 -3.86 0.04 -11.18
N LEU A 46 -4.42 -1.08 -10.74
CA LEU A 46 -5.27 -1.13 -9.55
C LEU A 46 -4.45 -0.94 -8.27
N ALA A 47 -3.25 -1.51 -8.20
CA ALA A 47 -2.32 -1.28 -7.10
C ALA A 47 -1.94 0.22 -6.98
N LEU A 48 -1.58 0.85 -8.10
CA LEU A 48 -1.27 2.28 -8.14
C LEU A 48 -2.49 3.15 -7.80
N ARG A 49 -3.69 2.78 -8.27
CA ARG A 49 -4.94 3.47 -7.89
C ARG A 49 -5.14 3.44 -6.38
N TRP A 50 -4.96 2.28 -5.75
CA TRP A 50 -5.06 2.17 -4.29
C TRP A 50 -4.02 3.03 -3.58
N MET A 51 -2.77 3.06 -4.05
CA MET A 51 -1.76 3.93 -3.46
C MET A 51 -2.13 5.41 -3.59
N ARG A 52 -2.68 5.84 -4.73
CA ARG A 52 -3.14 7.22 -4.94
C ARG A 52 -4.23 7.62 -3.96
N GLU A 53 -5.24 6.78 -3.82
CA GLU A 53 -6.32 7.00 -2.85
C GLU A 53 -5.77 7.06 -1.41
N ARG A 54 -4.90 6.10 -1.04
CA ARG A 54 -4.33 6.06 0.30
C ARG A 54 -3.39 7.24 0.59
N ALA A 55 -2.62 7.68 -0.40
CA ALA A 55 -1.76 8.84 -0.28
C ALA A 55 -2.57 10.13 -0.10
N SER A 56 -3.71 10.28 -0.81
CA SER A 56 -4.65 11.38 -0.58
C SER A 56 -5.13 11.38 0.87
N HIS A 57 -5.64 10.25 1.36
CA HIS A 57 -6.14 10.16 2.74
C HIS A 57 -5.09 10.51 3.80
N VAL A 58 -3.84 10.07 3.64
CA VAL A 58 -2.74 10.46 4.54
C VAL A 58 -2.47 11.95 4.42
N THR A 59 -2.29 12.44 3.19
CA THR A 59 -1.97 13.85 2.90
C THR A 59 -3.02 14.83 3.43
N ASP A 60 -4.29 14.46 3.35
CA ASP A 60 -5.42 15.27 3.82
C ASP A 60 -5.45 15.41 5.36
N GLN A 61 -4.76 14.52 6.09
CA GLN A 61 -4.64 14.57 7.54
C GLN A 61 -3.36 15.26 8.03
N LEU A 62 -2.41 15.53 7.14
CA LEU A 62 -1.17 16.21 7.49
C LEU A 62 -1.39 17.73 7.57
N ASP A 63 -0.67 18.38 8.49
CA ASP A 63 -0.57 19.83 8.48
C ASP A 63 0.00 20.33 7.15
N ALA A 64 -0.37 21.56 6.77
CA ALA A 64 -0.04 22.13 5.46
C ALA A 64 1.46 22.09 5.11
N ALA A 65 2.34 22.23 6.12
CA ALA A 65 3.79 22.16 5.94
C ALA A 65 4.29 20.77 5.51
N TYR A 66 3.61 19.70 5.94
CA TYR A 66 3.98 18.31 5.69
C TYR A 66 3.16 17.66 4.56
N ALA A 67 2.01 18.25 4.20
CA ALA A 67 1.17 17.76 3.11
C ALA A 67 1.79 17.97 1.71
N GLN A 68 2.69 18.93 1.54
CA GLN A 68 3.19 19.34 0.23
C GLN A 68 3.84 18.21 -0.60
N PRO A 69 4.72 17.35 -0.03
CA PRO A 69 5.27 16.21 -0.78
C PRO A 69 4.21 15.22 -1.25
N GLY A 70 3.19 14.95 -0.42
CA GLY A 70 2.07 14.09 -0.79
C GLY A 70 1.24 14.69 -1.92
N ARG A 71 0.93 16.00 -1.83
CA ARG A 71 0.23 16.74 -2.89
C ARG A 71 0.99 16.74 -4.21
N TYR A 72 2.30 16.95 -4.14
CA TYR A 72 3.17 16.90 -5.32
C TYR A 72 3.09 15.53 -6.00
N TRP A 73 3.33 14.46 -5.23
CA TRP A 73 3.26 13.09 -5.75
C TRP A 73 1.90 12.76 -6.36
N LEU A 74 0.78 13.17 -5.74
CA LEU A 74 -0.58 12.94 -6.25
C LEU A 74 -0.85 13.57 -7.62
N THR A 75 -0.09 14.60 -7.99
CA THR A 75 -0.18 15.30 -9.29
C THR A 75 0.97 14.96 -10.24
N ASP A 76 1.98 14.21 -9.80
CA ASP A 76 3.15 13.87 -10.60
C ASP A 76 2.87 12.66 -11.50
N GLU A 77 2.41 12.94 -12.71
CA GLU A 77 2.10 11.90 -13.70
C GLU A 77 3.33 11.07 -14.09
N ALA A 78 4.50 11.69 -14.20
CA ALA A 78 5.74 10.98 -14.56
C ALA A 78 6.15 9.99 -13.47
N GLU A 79 5.99 10.37 -12.20
CA GLU A 79 6.25 9.49 -11.08
C GLU A 79 5.24 8.32 -11.00
N HIS A 80 3.98 8.58 -11.32
CA HIS A 80 2.97 7.52 -11.43
C HIS A 80 3.28 6.53 -12.56
N GLU A 81 3.74 7.02 -13.72
CA GLU A 81 4.18 6.16 -14.83
C GLU A 81 5.39 5.31 -14.42
N ARG A 82 6.35 5.90 -13.71
CA ARG A 82 7.50 5.18 -13.16
C ARG A 82 7.09 4.11 -12.16
N ALA A 83 6.18 4.43 -11.24
CA ALA A 83 5.62 3.48 -10.29
C ALA A 83 4.91 2.31 -11.00
N LEU A 84 4.13 2.61 -12.04
CA LEU A 84 3.44 1.61 -12.84
C LEU A 84 4.43 0.69 -13.57
N ALA A 85 5.50 1.24 -14.13
CA ALA A 85 6.54 0.47 -14.82
C ALA A 85 7.28 -0.48 -13.85
N TYR A 86 7.55 -0.04 -12.62
CA TYR A 86 8.15 -0.92 -11.60
C TYR A 86 7.22 -2.08 -11.25
N LEU A 87 5.95 -1.79 -10.96
CA LEU A 87 4.99 -2.83 -10.63
C LEU A 87 4.81 -3.83 -11.79
N ALA A 88 4.73 -3.35 -13.03
CA ALA A 88 4.59 -4.20 -14.21
C ALA A 88 5.81 -5.09 -14.48
N THR A 89 7.00 -4.69 -14.04
CA THR A 89 8.25 -5.46 -14.17
C THR A 89 8.53 -6.36 -12.96
N GLY A 90 7.60 -6.48 -12.02
CA GLY A 90 7.78 -7.30 -10.83
C GLY A 90 8.58 -6.62 -9.71
N THR A 91 8.80 -5.30 -9.79
CA THR A 91 9.49 -4.51 -8.77
C THR A 91 8.48 -3.83 -7.85
N ALA A 92 8.70 -3.91 -6.54
CA ALA A 92 7.86 -3.19 -5.57
C ALA A 92 8.10 -1.67 -5.67
N TYR A 93 7.05 -0.90 -5.39
CA TYR A 93 7.12 0.56 -5.29
C TYR A 93 6.75 1.00 -3.87
N GLN A 94 7.47 2.01 -3.36
CA GLN A 94 7.21 2.59 -2.06
C GLN A 94 7.17 4.13 -2.14
N LEU A 95 6.10 4.71 -1.60
CA LEU A 95 6.02 6.13 -1.28
C LEU A 95 6.25 6.30 0.22
N THR A 96 7.07 7.29 0.61
CA THR A 96 7.27 7.64 2.01
C THR A 96 6.95 9.11 2.23
N LEU A 97 6.05 9.39 3.16
CA LEU A 97 5.70 10.74 3.62
C LEU A 97 6.12 10.88 5.09
N TYR A 98 6.32 12.12 5.53
CA TYR A 98 6.77 12.43 6.88
C TYR A 98 5.97 13.60 7.43
N ASP A 99 5.65 13.53 8.72
CA ASP A 99 5.47 14.72 9.54
C ASP A 99 6.63 14.84 10.55
N GLU A 100 6.49 15.71 11.55
CA GLU A 100 7.48 15.92 12.61
C GLU A 100 7.82 14.66 13.42
N THR A 101 6.87 13.76 13.63
CA THR A 101 7.00 12.65 14.57
C THR A 101 6.71 11.29 13.94
N THR A 102 6.28 11.23 12.70
CA THR A 102 5.75 10.01 12.08
C THR A 102 6.22 9.87 10.64
N ARG A 103 6.72 8.67 10.31
CA ARG A 103 7.00 8.25 8.93
C ARG A 103 5.84 7.39 8.41
N TYR A 104 5.19 7.83 7.35
CA TYR A 104 4.12 7.10 6.66
C TYR A 104 4.70 6.39 5.45
N VAL A 105 4.58 5.07 5.40
CA VAL A 105 5.08 4.24 4.29
C VAL A 105 3.89 3.59 3.60
N LEU A 106 3.75 3.84 2.30
CA LEU A 106 2.78 3.21 1.42
C LEU A 106 3.55 2.33 0.44
N THR A 107 3.21 1.04 0.40
CA THR A 107 3.90 0.07 -0.45
C THR A 107 2.91 -0.66 -1.33
N ALA A 108 3.29 -0.88 -2.58
CA ALA A 108 2.69 -1.87 -3.46
C ALA A 108 3.78 -2.85 -3.88
N CYS A 109 3.59 -4.13 -3.58
CA CYS A 109 4.48 -5.19 -4.02
C CYS A 109 3.73 -6.16 -4.94
N PRO A 110 4.38 -6.70 -5.98
CA PRO A 110 3.90 -7.89 -6.66
C PRO A 110 3.94 -9.07 -5.70
N SER A 111 2.81 -9.73 -5.53
CA SER A 111 2.70 -11.00 -4.81
C SER A 111 3.35 -12.05 -5.69
N GLY A 112 4.62 -12.36 -5.44
CA GLY A 112 5.46 -13.17 -6.33
C GLY A 112 4.76 -14.42 -6.88
N GLY A 113 4.27 -14.32 -8.11
CA GLY A 113 4.15 -15.47 -8.98
C GLY A 113 5.54 -15.74 -9.51
N THR A 114 6.30 -16.58 -8.83
CA THR A 114 7.40 -17.28 -9.51
C THR A 114 6.79 -18.04 -10.69
N ALA A 115 7.12 -17.54 -11.89
CA ALA A 115 7.00 -18.08 -13.24
C ALA A 115 6.11 -19.33 -13.46
#